data_AF-A0A7Y8LFS6-F1
#
_entry.id   AF-A0A7Y8LFS6-F1
#
_cell.length_a   1.000
_cell.length_b   1.000
_cell.length_c   1.000
_cell.angle_alpha   90.00
_cell.angle_beta   90.00
_cell.angle_gamma   90.00
#
_symmetry.space_group_name_H-M   'P 1'
#
loop_
_entity.id
_entity.type
_entity.pdbx_description
1 polymer ?
#
loop_
_entity_poly.entity_id
_entity_poly.type
_entity_poly.pdbx_seq_one_letter_code
_entity_poly.pdbx_strand_id
1 'polypeptide(L)'
;MKKTILTVGVFFFFVIIFLVGITCSESSKNFQYKTQPEIQQIKVNKPVKIKLKRSVEGKYSWDLSGDSVDEVVKADKRLKKLLKIE
;
A
#
# COMPACT_ATOMS: atom_id res chain seq x y z
N MET A 1 27.51 38.98 -28.74
CA MET A 1 26.15 38.48 -29.05
C MET A 1 26.05 36.94 -29.09
N LYS A 2 27.00 36.21 -29.68
CA LYS A 2 26.94 34.73 -29.73
C LYS A 2 27.00 34.04 -28.35
N LYS A 3 27.78 34.60 -27.41
CA LYS A 3 27.92 34.06 -26.04
C LYS A 3 26.66 34.24 -25.18
N THR A 4 25.94 35.36 -25.35
CA THR A 4 24.66 35.63 -24.66
C THR A 4 23.52 34.77 -25.20
N ILE A 5 23.55 34.43 -26.49
CA ILE A 5 22.59 33.49 -27.09
C ILE A 5 22.84 32.07 -26.58
N LEU A 6 24.11 31.68 -26.42
CA LEU A 6 24.49 30.36 -25.90
C LEU A 6 24.07 30.19 -24.43
N THR A 7 24.28 31.19 -23.57
CA THR A 7 23.87 31.12 -22.16
C THR A 7 22.35 31.10 -21.98
N VAL A 8 21.60 31.86 -22.79
CA VAL A 8 20.13 31.81 -22.77
C VAL A 8 19.62 30.46 -23.26
N GLY A 9 20.24 29.86 -24.28
CA GLY A 9 19.90 28.52 -24.76
C GLY A 9 20.12 27.42 -23.71
N VAL A 10 21.24 27.48 -22.98
CA VAL A 10 21.53 26.52 -21.89
C VAL A 10 20.53 26.66 -20.74
N PHE A 11 20.20 27.89 -20.35
CA PHE A 11 19.20 28.12 -19.31
C PHE A 11 17.82 27.57 -19.71
N PHE A 12 17.39 27.81 -20.95
CA PHE A 12 16.12 27.30 -21.46
C PHE A 12 16.08 25.76 -21.49
N PHE A 13 17.20 25.11 -21.81
CA PHE A 13 17.32 23.65 -21.77
C PHE A 13 17.12 23.06 -20.36
N PHE A 14 17.67 23.71 -19.32
CA PHE A 14 17.46 23.29 -17.93
C PHE A 14 16.01 23.47 -17.47
N VAL A 15 15.33 24.53 -17.93
CA VAL A 15 13.90 24.76 -17.63
C VAL A 15 13.03 23.66 -18.24
N ILE A 16 13.32 23.23 -19.47
CA ILE A 16 12.59 22.14 -20.13
C ILE A 16 12.76 20.81 -19.37
N ILE A 17 13.98 20.48 -18.96
CA ILE A 17 14.25 19.26 -18.17
C ILE A 17 13.46 19.28 -16.85
N PHE A 18 13.41 20.43 -16.19
CA PHE A 18 12.68 20.58 -14.93
C PHE A 18 11.16 20.40 -15.12
N LEU A 19 10.60 20.91 -16.22
CA LEU A 19 9.17 20.76 -16.53
C LEU A 19 8.79 19.31 -16.90
N VAL A 20 9.65 18.56 -17.59
CA VAL A 20 9.40 17.14 -17.92
C VAL A 20 9.43 16.25 -16.66
N GLY A 21 10.22 16.61 -15.64
CA GLY A 21 10.28 15.87 -14.38
C GLY A 21 8.98 15.92 -13.54
N ILE A 22 8.13 16.93 -13.74
CA ILE A 22 6.92 17.15 -12.93
C ILE A 22 5.73 16.27 -13.40
N THR A 23 5.77 15.70 -14.61
CA THR A 23 4.62 14.96 -15.17
C THR A 23 4.56 13.48 -14.82
N CYS A 24 5.49 12.95 -14.02
CA CYS A 24 5.42 11.58 -13.50
C CYS A 24 4.60 11.53 -12.20
N SER A 25 3.31 11.87 -12.27
CA SER A 25 2.36 11.38 -11.27
C SER A 25 1.96 9.97 -11.69
N GLU A 26 2.31 8.98 -10.88
CA GLU A 26 1.79 7.61 -11.00
C GLU A 26 0.27 7.70 -11.16
N SER A 27 -0.23 7.27 -12.32
CA SER A 27 -1.65 7.26 -12.59
C SER A 27 -2.30 6.46 -11.48
N SER A 28 -3.09 7.15 -10.65
CA SER A 28 -3.92 6.54 -9.63
C SER A 28 -4.75 5.49 -10.34
N LYS A 29 -4.32 4.23 -10.28
CA LYS A 29 -5.03 3.09 -10.84
C LYS A 29 -6.36 3.09 -10.10
N ASN A 30 -7.37 3.66 -10.73
CA ASN A 30 -8.73 3.65 -10.25
C ASN A 30 -9.05 2.20 -9.92
N PHE A 31 -9.11 1.90 -8.63
CA PHE A 31 -9.35 0.57 -8.11
C PHE A 31 -10.80 0.24 -8.43
N GLN A 32 -11.06 -0.25 -9.65
CA GLN A 32 -12.39 -0.63 -10.09
C GLN A 32 -12.77 -1.91 -9.37
N TYR A 33 -13.54 -1.77 -8.30
CA TYR A 33 -14.16 -2.85 -7.57
C TYR A 33 -15.17 -3.57 -8.49
N LYS A 34 -14.72 -4.63 -9.19
CA LYS A 34 -15.62 -5.53 -9.89
C LYS A 34 -16.20 -6.51 -8.89
N THR A 35 -17.42 -6.23 -8.42
CA THR A 35 -18.18 -7.18 -7.61
C THR A 35 -18.62 -8.34 -8.51
N GLN A 36 -17.86 -9.43 -8.52
CA GLN A 36 -18.29 -10.68 -9.15
C GLN A 36 -19.44 -11.28 -8.33
N PRO A 37 -20.62 -11.52 -8.93
CA PRO A 37 -21.78 -12.04 -8.21
C PRO A 37 -21.59 -13.49 -7.72
N GLU A 38 -20.60 -14.22 -8.25
CA GLU A 38 -20.25 -15.58 -7.81
C GLU A 38 -19.42 -15.61 -6.52
N ILE A 39 -18.76 -14.51 -6.16
CA ILE A 39 -18.03 -14.41 -4.89
C ILE A 39 -19.02 -13.91 -3.85
N GLN A 40 -19.71 -14.84 -3.17
CA GLN A 40 -20.49 -14.52 -1.99
C GLN A 40 -19.54 -13.95 -0.92
N GLN A 41 -19.53 -12.62 -0.79
CA GLN A 41 -18.85 -11.97 0.32
C GLN A 41 -19.56 -12.38 1.60
N ILE A 42 -18.93 -13.29 2.33
CA ILE A 42 -19.35 -13.62 3.69
C ILE A 42 -19.25 -12.31 4.46
N LYS A 43 -20.40 -11.74 4.82
CA LYS A 43 -20.47 -10.51 5.60
C LYS A 43 -19.69 -10.75 6.88
N VAL A 44 -18.56 -10.06 7.02
CA VAL A 44 -17.75 -10.15 8.25
C VAL A 44 -18.65 -9.65 9.38
N ASN A 45 -19.05 -10.57 10.26
CA ASN A 45 -20.06 -10.30 11.28
C ASN A 45 -19.60 -9.20 12.25
N LYS A 46 -18.27 -9.03 12.41
CA LYS A 46 -17.65 -8.13 13.37
C LYS A 46 -16.31 -7.61 12.85
N PRO A 47 -16.02 -6.30 12.96
CA PRO A 47 -14.79 -5.73 12.41
C PRO A 47 -13.54 -6.25 13.15
N VAL A 48 -12.55 -6.70 12.39
CA VAL A 48 -11.19 -6.98 12.88
C VAL A 48 -10.23 -6.00 12.21
N LYS A 49 -9.38 -5.36 13.01
CA LYS A 49 -8.33 -4.46 12.55
C LYS A 49 -6.98 -5.12 12.78
N ILE A 50 -6.17 -5.12 11.73
CA ILE A 50 -4.77 -5.57 11.77
C ILE A 50 -3.89 -4.33 11.70
N LYS A 51 -3.01 -4.15 12.68
CA LYS A 51 -2.06 -3.04 12.74
C LYS A 51 -0.64 -3.58 12.74
N LEU A 52 0.19 -3.05 11.86
CA LEU A 52 1.64 -3.23 11.91
C LEU A 52 2.24 -2.10 12.75
N LYS A 53 2.88 -2.45 13.87
CA LYS A 53 3.60 -1.49 14.72
C LYS A 53 5.10 -1.66 14.48
N ARG A 54 5.81 -0.53 14.40
CA ARG A 54 7.27 -0.48 14.36
C ARG A 54 7.78 0.05 15.69
N SER A 55 8.67 -0.69 16.34
CA SER A 55 9.34 -0.26 17.56
C SER A 55 10.46 0.73 17.25
N VAL A 56 10.88 1.49 18.27
CA VAL A 56 12.01 2.44 18.18
C VAL A 56 13.32 1.70 17.85
N GLU A 57 13.46 0.45 18.28
CA GLU A 57 14.57 -0.45 17.95
C GLU A 57 14.51 -1.00 16.51
N GLY A 58 13.49 -0.64 15.72
CA GLY A 58 13.31 -1.11 14.35
C GLY A 58 12.69 -2.50 14.21
N LYS A 59 12.19 -3.10 15.31
CA LYS A 59 11.46 -4.37 15.26
C LYS A 59 10.02 -4.12 14.83
N TYR A 60 9.42 -5.09 14.16
CA TYR A 60 8.02 -5.03 13.76
C TYR A 60 7.19 -6.00 14.59
N SER A 61 6.00 -5.56 14.99
CA SER A 61 5.02 -6.41 15.66
C SER A 61 3.64 -6.24 15.02
N TRP A 62 2.90 -7.34 14.97
CA TRP A 62 1.52 -7.36 14.52
C TRP A 62 0.59 -7.26 15.72
N ASP A 63 -0.39 -6.38 15.64
CA ASP A 63 -1.43 -6.17 16.66
C ASP A 63 -2.80 -6.41 16.01
N LEU A 64 -3.60 -7.25 16.65
CA LEU A 64 -4.95 -7.63 16.24
C LEU A 64 -5.92 -7.02 17.24
N SER A 65 -6.82 -6.15 16.77
CA SER A 65 -7.81 -5.48 17.63
C SER A 65 -9.21 -5.54 17.01
N GLY A 66 -10.25 -5.60 17.84
CA GLY A 66 -11.65 -5.61 17.39
C GLY A 66 -12.48 -6.72 18.06
N ASP A 67 -13.76 -6.78 17.73
CA ASP A 67 -14.75 -7.60 18.46
C ASP A 67 -14.70 -9.10 18.11
N SER A 68 -13.92 -9.49 17.09
CA SER A 68 -13.82 -10.89 16.60
C SER A 68 -12.37 -11.42 16.63
N VAL A 69 -11.46 -10.76 17.37
CA VAL A 69 -10.07 -11.24 17.52
C VAL A 69 -10.03 -12.68 18.06
N ASP A 70 -10.88 -13.02 19.03
CA ASP A 70 -10.94 -14.37 19.61
C ASP A 70 -11.32 -15.45 18.60
N GLU A 71 -12.24 -15.14 17.68
CA GLU A 71 -12.66 -16.07 16.64
C GLU A 71 -11.52 -16.34 15.64
N VAL A 72 -10.75 -15.30 15.29
CA VAL A 72 -9.57 -15.41 14.42
C VAL A 72 -8.49 -16.26 15.08
N VAL A 73 -8.18 -16.03 16.36
CA VAL A 73 -7.20 -16.85 17.10
C VAL A 73 -7.65 -18.31 17.21
N LYS A 74 -8.95 -18.55 17.42
CA LYS A 74 -9.51 -19.90 17.45
C LYS A 74 -9.43 -20.59 16.09
N ALA A 75 -9.65 -19.86 15.00
CA ALA A 75 -9.51 -20.37 13.64
C ALA A 75 -8.05 -20.75 13.33
N ASP A 76 -7.08 -19.90 13.70
CA ASP A 76 -5.65 -20.18 13.54
C ASP A 76 -5.22 -21.44 14.31
N LYS A 77 -5.64 -21.58 15.57
CA LYS A 77 -5.38 -22.80 16.36
C LYS A 77 -5.95 -24.05 15.69
N ARG A 78 -7.17 -23.96 15.16
CA ARG A 78 -7.79 -25.08 14.43
C ARG A 78 -7.00 -25.43 13.18
N LEU A 79 -6.54 -24.42 12.43
CA LEU A 79 -5.75 -24.61 11.23
C LEU A 79 -4.41 -25.29 11.52
N LYS A 80 -3.66 -24.83 12.52
CA LYS A 80 -2.37 -25.43 12.91
C LYS A 80 -2.51 -26.90 13.32
N LYS A 81 -3.57 -27.25 14.03
CA LYS A 81 -3.89 -28.64 14.38
C LYS A 81 -4.14 -29.51 13.14
N LEU A 82 -4.87 -28.99 12.15
CA LEU A 82 -5.13 -29.72 10.89
C LEU A 82 -3.85 -29.92 10.08
N LEU A 83 -2.95 -28.93 10.11
CA LEU A 83 -1.69 -28.98 9.38
C LEU A 83 -0.58 -29.74 10.11
N LYS A 84 -0.79 -30.16 11.37
CA LYS A 84 0.20 -30.85 12.22
C LYS A 84 1.52 -30.06 12.34
N ILE A 85 1.43 -28.73 12.43
CA ILE A 85 2.59 -27.82 12.54
C ILE A 85 2.93 -27.54 14.02
N GLU A 86 2.23 -28.18 14.97
CA GLU A 86 2.48 -28.06 16.41
C GLU A 86 3.45 -29.14 16.90
#